data_AF-A0A7L9S4N2-F1
#
_entry.id   AF-A0A7L9S4N2-F1
#
_cell.length_a   1.000
_cell.length_b   1.000
_cell.length_c   1.000
_cell.angle_alpha   90.00
_cell.angle_beta   90.00
_cell.angle_gamma   90.00
#
_symmetry.space_group_name_H-M   'P 1'
#
loop_
_entity.id
_entity.type
_entity.pdbx_description
1 polymer ?
#
loop_
_entity_poly.entity_id
_entity_poly.type
_entity_poly.pdbx_seq_one_letter_code
_entity_poly.pdbx_strand_id
1 'polypeptide(L)'
;MTTKIDQVKEMKMYYQEFHHKCITWYITIMVFFIAGAIAYNGEGLVLSVGITVIFFTGLFTFTIFGCIFHYSARIDVLNTYLSTCKDEIPDDWYTRSKNVSISIKGFGSFFFALIGIITFMCVSILSWLKFIS
;
A
#
# COMPACT_ATOMS: atom_id res chain seq x y z
N MET A 1 24.79 23.10 0.94
CA MET A 1 25.05 21.76 1.51
C MET A 1 23.83 21.42 2.35
N THR A 2 23.03 20.43 1.96
CA THR A 2 21.88 19.99 2.77
C THR A 2 22.39 19.39 4.07
N THR A 3 21.83 19.80 5.20
CA THR A 3 22.22 19.23 6.49
C THR A 3 21.68 17.79 6.58
N LYS A 4 22.28 16.94 7.42
CA LYS A 4 21.72 15.60 7.70
C LYS A 4 20.26 15.70 8.21
N ILE A 5 19.94 16.76 8.95
CA ILE A 5 18.59 17.03 9.42
C ILE A 5 17.63 17.24 8.25
N ASP A 6 18.04 18.01 7.23
CA ASP A 6 17.23 18.22 6.03
C ASP A 6 17.04 16.91 5.24
N GLN A 7 18.09 16.09 5.13
CA GLN A 7 17.99 14.77 4.50
C GLN A 7 17.01 13.83 5.22
N VAL A 8 17.02 13.83 6.56
CA VAL A 8 16.08 13.06 7.37
C VAL A 8 14.64 13.56 7.21
N LYS A 9 14.43 14.89 7.15
CA LYS A 9 13.12 15.49 6.88
C LYS A 9 12.59 15.12 5.49
N GLU A 10 13.42 15.22 4.46
CA GLU A 10 13.06 14.83 3.09
C GLU A 10 12.67 13.35 3.02
N MET A 11 13.46 12.46 3.63
CA MET A 11 13.16 11.03 3.68
C MET A 11 11.85 10.74 4.44
N LYS A 12 11.59 11.46 5.53
CA LYS A 12 10.33 11.35 6.27
C LYS A 12 9.15 11.74 5.39
N MET A 13 9.23 12.88 4.69
CA MET A 13 8.17 13.34 3.78
C MET A 13 7.93 12.30 2.69
N TYR A 14 8.99 11.75 2.11
CA TYR A 14 8.88 10.68 1.11
C TYR A 14 8.12 9.46 1.65
N TYR A 15 8.45 8.94 2.83
CA TYR A 15 7.72 7.81 3.42
C TYR A 15 6.29 8.16 3.80
N GLN A 16 6.03 9.38 4.28
CA GLN A 16 4.67 9.85 4.57
C GLN A 16 3.80 9.93 3.32
N GLU A 17 4.36 10.42 2.20
CA GLU A 17 3.66 10.48 0.93
C GLU A 17 3.34 9.08 0.40
N PHE A 18 4.30 8.14 0.50
CA PHE A 18 4.07 6.73 0.14
C PHE A 18 3.01 6.07 1.03
N HIS A 19 3.07 6.29 2.33
CA HIS A 19 2.08 5.80 3.28
C HIS A 19 0.68 6.32 2.96
N HIS A 20 0.55 7.62 2.68
CA HIS A 20 -0.71 8.23 2.27
C HIS A 20 -1.23 7.63 0.95
N LYS A 21 -0.37 7.48 -0.06
CA LYS A 21 -0.71 6.81 -1.33
C LYS A 21 -1.23 5.39 -1.13
N CYS A 22 -0.63 4.61 -0.23
CA CYS A 22 -1.10 3.26 0.10
C CYS A 22 -2.52 3.27 0.66
N ILE A 23 -2.83 4.20 1.58
CA ILE A 23 -4.19 4.38 2.13
C ILE A 23 -5.17 4.80 1.04
N THR A 24 -4.79 5.76 0.19
CA THR A 24 -5.65 6.24 -0.90
C THR A 24 -6.00 5.11 -1.88
N TRP A 25 -5.02 4.28 -2.24
CA TRP A 25 -5.24 3.11 -3.09
C TRP A 25 -6.13 2.05 -2.42
N TYR A 26 -5.92 1.79 -1.12
CA TYR A 26 -6.80 0.91 -0.35
C TYR A 26 -8.26 1.36 -0.44
N ILE A 27 -8.53 2.63 -0.10
CA ILE A 27 -9.88 3.20 -0.12
C ILE A 27 -10.48 3.12 -1.52
N THR A 28 -9.71 3.51 -2.54
CA THR A 28 -10.15 3.48 -3.95
C THR A 28 -10.60 2.08 -4.37
N ILE A 29 -9.80 1.06 -4.06
CA ILE A 29 -10.10 -0.31 -4.45
C ILE A 29 -11.27 -0.88 -3.66
N MET A 30 -11.36 -0.58 -2.36
CA MET A 30 -12.53 -0.96 -1.55
C MET A 30 -13.82 -0.33 -2.10
N VAL A 31 -13.79 0.94 -2.52
CA VAL A 31 -14.94 1.61 -3.15
C VAL A 31 -15.31 0.94 -4.47
N PHE A 32 -14.34 0.53 -5.30
CA PHE A 32 -14.63 -0.23 -6.53
C PHE A 32 -15.30 -1.58 -6.23
N PHE A 33 -14.84 -2.31 -5.21
CA PHE A 33 -15.49 -3.56 -4.80
C PHE A 33 -16.91 -3.34 -4.30
N ILE A 34 -17.14 -2.32 -3.46
CA ILE A 34 -18.48 -1.98 -2.96
C ILE A 34 -19.40 -1.58 -4.11
N ALA A 35 -18.94 -0.72 -5.02
CA ALA A 35 -19.72 -0.32 -6.20
C ALA A 35 -20.03 -1.51 -7.11
N GLY A 36 -19.06 -2.41 -7.32
CA GLY A 36 -19.25 -3.65 -8.07
C GLY A 36 -20.27 -4.59 -7.40
N ALA A 37 -20.24 -4.71 -6.08
CA ALA A 37 -21.19 -5.50 -5.31
C ALA A 37 -22.62 -4.92 -5.36
N ILE A 38 -22.77 -3.59 -5.28
CA ILE A 38 -24.07 -2.92 -5.38
C ILE A 38 -24.63 -3.02 -6.81
N ALA A 39 -23.78 -2.94 -7.84
CA ALA A 39 -24.20 -3.03 -9.23
C ALA A 39 -24.64 -4.44 -9.65
N TYR A 40 -24.32 -5.46 -8.85
CA TYR A 40 -24.67 -6.84 -9.13
C TYR A 40 -26.14 -7.12 -8.75
N ASN A 41 -27.01 -7.24 -9.75
CA ASN A 41 -28.44 -7.57 -9.62
C ASN A 41 -28.76 -9.06 -9.88
N GLY A 42 -27.74 -9.94 -9.89
CA GLY A 42 -27.86 -11.32 -10.39
C GLY A 42 -28.21 -12.38 -9.34
N GLU A 43 -28.90 -13.44 -9.78
CA GLU A 43 -29.04 -14.69 -9.03
C GLU A 43 -27.66 -15.36 -8.86
N GLY A 44 -27.27 -15.59 -7.61
CA GLY A 44 -26.19 -16.51 -7.20
C GLY A 44 -24.87 -16.37 -7.95
N LEU A 45 -23.95 -15.54 -7.44
CA LEU A 45 -22.56 -15.55 -7.89
C LEU A 45 -22.01 -16.98 -7.82
N VAL A 46 -21.55 -17.54 -8.95
CA VAL A 46 -20.98 -18.89 -9.02
C VAL A 46 -19.91 -19.02 -7.93
N LEU A 47 -20.04 -20.04 -7.06
CA LEU A 47 -19.25 -20.19 -5.83
C LEU A 47 -17.73 -20.03 -6.07
N SER A 48 -17.22 -20.51 -7.20
CA SER A 48 -15.80 -20.38 -7.59
C SER A 48 -15.37 -18.93 -7.83
N VAL A 49 -16.23 -18.10 -8.42
CA VAL A 49 -15.97 -16.66 -8.63
C VAL A 49 -15.97 -15.93 -7.29
N GLY A 50 -16.91 -16.25 -6.40
CA GLY A 50 -16.97 -15.67 -5.05
C GLY A 50 -15.74 -15.97 -4.21
N ILE A 51 -15.29 -17.23 -4.19
CA ILE A 51 -14.07 -17.64 -3.47
C ILE A 51 -12.85 -16.90 -4.04
N THR A 52 -12.75 -16.80 -5.35
CA THR A 52 -11.65 -16.09 -6.03
C THR A 52 -11.61 -14.63 -5.59
N VAL A 53 -12.75 -13.93 -5.62
CA VAL A 53 -12.86 -12.53 -5.19
C VAL A 53 -12.44 -12.36 -3.73
N ILE A 54 -12.92 -13.22 -2.82
CA ILE A 54 -12.56 -13.17 -1.38
C ILE A 54 -11.06 -13.37 -1.19
N PHE A 55 -10.47 -14.39 -1.81
CA PHE A 55 -9.05 -14.69 -1.67
C PHE A 55 -8.16 -13.54 -2.15
N PHE A 56 -8.42 -13.00 -3.35
CA PHE A 56 -7.63 -11.89 -3.88
C PHE A 56 -7.83 -10.60 -3.08
N THR A 57 -9.05 -10.34 -2.58
CA THR A 57 -9.31 -9.19 -1.71
C THR A 57 -8.55 -9.32 -0.38
N GLY A 58 -8.52 -10.51 0.21
CA GLY A 58 -7.78 -10.80 1.44
C GLY A 58 -6.26 -10.62 1.25
N LEU A 59 -5.70 -11.22 0.19
CA LEU A 59 -4.28 -11.08 -0.15
C LEU A 59 -3.89 -9.61 -0.38
N PHE A 60 -4.75 -8.86 -1.06
CA PHE A 60 -4.54 -7.44 -1.35
C PHE A 60 -4.57 -6.59 -0.08
N THR A 61 -5.59 -6.79 0.74
CA THR A 61 -5.74 -6.11 2.03
C THR A 61 -4.51 -6.36 2.90
N PHE A 62 -4.10 -7.63 3.04
CA PHE A 62 -2.90 -7.99 3.78
C PHE A 62 -1.64 -7.28 3.23
N THR A 63 -1.49 -7.22 1.91
CA THR A 63 -0.34 -6.57 1.28
C THR A 63 -0.32 -5.06 1.55
N ILE A 64 -1.44 -4.36 1.41
CA ILE A 64 -1.50 -2.91 1.68
C ILE A 64 -1.26 -2.62 3.16
N PHE A 65 -1.90 -3.36 4.08
CA PHE A 65 -1.65 -3.15 5.50
C PHE A 65 -0.18 -3.42 5.83
N GLY A 66 0.43 -4.45 5.24
CA GLY A 66 1.87 -4.66 5.29
C GLY A 66 2.67 -3.44 4.85
N CYS A 67 2.32 -2.80 3.74
CA CYS A 67 2.94 -1.54 3.29
C CYS A 67 2.77 -0.42 4.31
N ILE A 68 1.54 -0.18 4.77
CA ILE A 68 1.18 0.88 5.71
C ILE A 68 2.01 0.72 7.00
N PHE A 69 1.99 -0.47 7.61
CA PHE A 69 2.78 -0.76 8.81
C PHE A 69 4.28 -0.59 8.56
N HIS A 70 4.79 -1.07 7.42
CA HIS A 70 6.20 -0.95 7.08
C HIS A 70 6.66 0.51 6.96
N TYR A 71 5.90 1.35 6.26
CA TYR A 71 6.24 2.77 6.10
C TYR A 71 5.99 3.56 7.39
N SER A 72 4.97 3.22 8.18
CA SER A 72 4.73 3.84 9.50
C SER A 72 5.93 3.63 10.43
N ALA A 73 6.45 2.40 10.51
CA ALA A 73 7.61 2.10 11.35
C ALA A 73 8.85 2.91 10.95
N ARG A 74 9.09 3.10 9.65
CA ARG A 74 10.19 3.94 9.16
C ARG A 74 9.99 5.42 9.51
N ILE A 75 8.77 5.92 9.42
CA ILE A 75 8.43 7.30 9.81
C ILE A 75 8.70 7.51 11.30
N ASP A 76 8.36 6.56 12.17
CA ASP A 76 8.59 6.65 13.61
C ASP A 76 10.07 6.71 13.98
N VAL A 77 10.91 5.92 13.30
CA VAL A 77 12.37 5.99 13.46
C VAL A 77 12.92 7.36 13.02
N LEU A 78 12.45 7.89 11.89
CA LEU A 78 12.85 9.23 11.44
C LEU A 78 12.35 10.34 12.38
N ASN A 79 11.15 10.20 12.93
CA ASN A 79 10.65 11.12 13.97
C ASN A 79 11.54 11.11 15.21
N THR A 80 12.02 9.94 15.62
CA THR A 80 12.94 9.80 16.76
C THR A 80 14.25 10.55 16.52
N TYR A 81 14.82 10.48 15.30
CA TYR A 81 15.99 11.28 14.94
C TYR A 81 15.70 12.79 14.97
N LEU A 82 14.55 13.22 14.46
CA LEU A 82 14.17 14.63 14.41
C LEU A 82 13.81 15.21 15.78
N SER A 83 13.32 14.40 16.73
CA SER A 83 12.98 14.83 18.08
C SER A 83 14.16 14.84 19.04
N THR A 84 15.02 13.83 18.93
CA THR A 84 16.01 13.49 19.97
C THR A 84 17.43 13.90 19.57
N CYS A 85 17.77 13.87 18.28
CA CYS A 85 19.10 14.22 17.77
C CYS A 85 19.11 15.64 17.18
N LYS A 86 18.77 16.65 18.00
CA LYS A 86 18.70 18.06 17.55
C LYS A 86 20.04 18.62 17.07
N ASP A 87 21.14 18.13 17.65
CA ASP A 87 22.47 18.68 17.40
C ASP A 87 23.34 17.81 16.48
N GLU A 88 23.19 16.47 16.53
CA GLU A 88 23.99 15.57 15.69
C GLU A 88 23.25 14.27 15.33
N ILE A 89 23.01 14.08 14.03
CA ILE A 89 22.43 12.83 13.48
C ILE A 89 23.57 11.85 13.18
N PRO A 90 23.52 10.61 13.71
CA PRO A 90 24.57 9.61 13.54
C PRO A 90 24.70 9.20 12.07
N ASP A 91 25.91 8.90 11.60
CA ASP A 91 26.18 8.56 10.19
C ASP A 91 25.42 7.32 9.67
N ASP A 92 25.01 6.43 10.58
CA ASP A 92 24.30 5.20 10.26
C ASP A 92 22.76 5.35 10.20
N TRP A 93 22.24 6.58 10.36
CA TRP A 93 20.80 6.87 10.38
C TRP A 93 20.05 6.30 9.17
N TYR A 94 20.65 6.38 7.98
CA TYR A 94 20.02 5.93 6.75
C TYR A 94 19.83 4.41 6.76
N THR A 95 20.87 3.67 7.15
CA THR A 95 20.83 2.20 7.26
C THR A 95 19.81 1.76 8.32
N ARG A 96 19.78 2.43 9.47
CA ARG A 96 18.81 2.14 10.54
C ARG A 96 17.37 2.42 10.09
N SER A 97 17.12 3.57 9.47
CA SER A 97 15.79 3.93 8.95
C SER A 97 15.30 3.00 7.82
N LYS A 98 16.22 2.33 7.12
CA LYS A 98 15.88 1.37 6.05
C LYS A 98 15.61 -0.04 6.58
N ASN A 99 16.28 -0.42 7.67
CA ASN A 99 16.26 -1.76 8.27
C ASN A 99 15.36 -1.86 9.51
N VAL A 100 14.41 -0.94 9.69
CA VAL A 100 13.37 -1.04 10.74
C VAL A 100 12.50 -2.29 10.59
N SER A 101 12.51 -2.88 9.39
CA SER A 101 11.83 -4.10 8.98
C SER A 101 12.59 -4.70 7.78
N ILE A 102 12.05 -5.74 7.13
CA ILE A 102 12.57 -6.34 5.89
C ILE A 102 12.95 -5.24 4.88
N SER A 103 14.19 -5.30 4.37
CA SER A 103 14.70 -4.37 3.35
C SER A 103 14.09 -4.73 1.99
N ILE A 104 12.90 -4.20 1.69
CA ILE A 104 12.22 -4.48 0.43
C ILE A 104 12.66 -3.46 -0.63
N LYS A 105 13.45 -3.91 -1.62
CA LYS A 105 13.79 -3.13 -2.82
C LYS A 105 12.75 -3.41 -3.92
N GLY A 106 12.40 -2.40 -4.72
CA GLY A 106 11.44 -2.56 -5.83
C GLY A 106 9.97 -2.76 -5.41
N PHE A 107 9.68 -2.66 -4.11
CA PHE A 107 8.35 -2.91 -3.56
C PHE A 107 7.29 -1.92 -4.07
N GLY A 108 7.65 -0.64 -4.28
CA GLY A 108 6.72 0.34 -4.83
C GLY A 108 6.26 -0.01 -6.25
N SER A 109 7.18 -0.46 -7.11
CA SER A 109 6.86 -0.92 -8.47
C SER A 109 6.07 -2.23 -8.46
N PHE A 110 6.43 -3.17 -7.57
CA PHE A 110 5.68 -4.42 -7.37
C PHE A 110 4.26 -4.15 -6.88
N PHE A 111 4.09 -3.23 -5.91
CA PHE A 111 2.81 -2.82 -5.36
C PHE A 111 1.92 -2.15 -6.42
N PHE A 112 2.49 -1.26 -7.25
CA PHE A 112 1.78 -0.67 -8.38
C PHE A 112 1.38 -1.71 -9.44
N ALA A 113 2.26 -2.64 -9.77
CA ALA A 113 1.94 -3.74 -10.68
C ALA A 113 0.82 -4.63 -10.12
N LEU A 114 0.85 -4.92 -8.82
CA LEU A 114 -0.19 -5.69 -8.13
C LEU A 114 -1.55 -4.98 -8.17
N ILE A 115 -1.56 -3.66 -7.91
CA ILE A 115 -2.77 -2.82 -8.05
C ILE A 115 -3.31 -2.89 -9.48
N GLY A 116 -2.43 -2.75 -10.48
CA GLY A 116 -2.82 -2.78 -11.89
C GLY A 116 -3.44 -4.12 -12.29
N ILE A 117 -2.80 -5.24 -11.92
CA ILE A 117 -3.30 -6.59 -12.18
C ILE A 117 -4.65 -6.80 -11.52
N ILE A 118 -4.80 -6.43 -10.24
CA ILE A 118 -6.05 -6.64 -9.50
C ILE A 118 -7.18 -5.75 -10.05
N THR A 119 -6.90 -4.49 -10.35
CA THR A 119 -7.89 -3.60 -10.96
C THR A 119 -8.34 -4.16 -12.32
N PHE A 120 -7.40 -4.63 -13.13
CA PHE A 120 -7.71 -5.29 -14.40
C PHE A 120 -8.54 -6.57 -14.21
N MET A 121 -8.22 -7.41 -13.22
CA MET A 121 -9.01 -8.60 -12.88
C MET A 121 -10.42 -8.23 -12.41
N CYS A 122 -10.57 -7.22 -11.56
CA CYS A 122 -11.88 -6.76 -11.09
C CYS A 122 -12.74 -6.25 -12.25
N VAL A 123 -12.17 -5.42 -13.13
CA VAL A 123 -12.86 -4.94 -14.35
C VAL A 123 -13.21 -6.11 -15.27
N SER A 124 -12.31 -7.09 -15.43
CA SER A 124 -12.56 -8.27 -16.28
C SER A 124 -13.68 -9.13 -15.72
N ILE A 125 -13.71 -9.38 -14.41
CA ILE A 125 -14.77 -10.13 -13.74
C ILE A 125 -16.10 -9.39 -13.84
N LEU A 126 -16.13 -8.09 -13.54
CA LEU A 126 -17.35 -7.27 -13.65
C LEU A 126 -17.88 -7.23 -15.09
N SER A 127 -16.98 -7.11 -16.07
CA SER A 127 -17.35 -7.16 -17.49
C SER A 127 -17.93 -8.53 -17.87
N TRP A 128 -17.27 -9.61 -17.46
CA TRP A 128 -17.74 -10.97 -17.70
C TRP A 128 -19.12 -11.24 -17.07
N LEU A 129 -19.33 -10.82 -15.82
CA LEU A 129 -20.62 -10.95 -15.14
C LEU A 129 -21.74 -10.18 -15.86
N LYS A 130 -21.45 -9.00 -16.43
CA LYS A 130 -22.43 -8.20 -17.19
C LYS A 130 -22.88 -8.87 -18.49
N PHE A 131 -22.04 -9.69 -19.13
CA PHE A 131 -22.39 -10.36 -20.39
C PHE A 131 -22.98 -11.76 -20.20
N ILE A 132 -23.06 -12.25 -18.95
CA ILE A 132 -23.63 -13.55 -18.61
C ILE A 132 -24.98 -13.42 -17.89
N SER A 133 -25.28 -12.26 -17.28
CA SER A 133 -26.63 -11.88 -16.84
C SER A 133 -27.48 -11.41 -18.01
#